data_AF-A0A957L134-F1
#
_entry.id   AF-A0A957L134-F1
#
_cell.length_a   1.000
_cell.length_b   1.000
_cell.length_c   1.000
_cell.angle_alpha   90.00
_cell.angle_beta   90.00
_cell.angle_gamma   90.00
#
_symmetry.space_group_name_H-M   'P 1'
#
loop_
_entity.id
_entity.type
_entity.pdbx_description
1 polymer ?
#
loop_
_entity_poly.entity_id
_entity_poly.type
_entity_poly.pdbx_seq_one_letter_code
_entity_poly.pdbx_strand_id
1 'polypeptide(L)'
;NLERRVLWMIVDLTDQKFVGLNYTDFPPQTEPVTWVPDGGCPEGGTINQDGWVVNHEVTNHDGLRVYDVTYNGLTILNSSKVVEWHADYGSSGFRDETGCTGGGGGFSIFPFGDTVQ
;
A
#
# COMPACT_ATOMS: atom_id res chain seq x y z
N ASN A 1 23.65 21.23 15.27
CA ASN A 1 22.22 21.53 15.11
C ASN A 1 21.56 20.24 14.64
N LEU A 2 21.03 19.44 15.59
CA LEU A 2 20.54 18.07 15.33
C LEU A 2 19.12 18.05 14.74
N GLU A 3 18.47 19.21 14.63
CA GLU A 3 17.04 19.35 14.31
C GLU A 3 16.68 19.03 12.85
N ARG A 4 17.66 18.70 11.99
CA ARG A 4 17.44 18.54 10.53
C ARG A 4 18.11 17.31 9.94
N ARG A 5 18.15 16.22 10.70
CA ARG A 5 18.73 14.96 10.27
C ARG A 5 17.80 13.81 10.56
N VAL A 6 17.60 12.94 9.58
CA VAL A 6 17.05 11.61 9.81
C VAL A 6 18.21 10.67 10.12
N LEU A 7 18.03 9.87 11.16
CA LEU A 7 18.95 8.81 11.56
C LEU A 7 18.52 7.49 10.91
N TRP A 8 19.41 6.87 10.17
CA TRP A 8 19.25 5.50 9.68
C TRP A 8 20.01 4.55 10.59
N MET A 9 19.35 3.47 10.99
CA MET A 9 19.97 2.37 11.71
C MET A 9 19.92 1.11 10.85
N ILE A 10 21.07 0.49 10.62
CA ILE A 10 21.20 -0.74 9.85
C ILE A 10 21.37 -1.88 10.83
N VAL A 11 20.47 -2.87 10.74
CA VAL A 11 20.40 -4.01 11.65
C VAL A 11 20.58 -5.29 10.85
N ASP A 12 21.44 -6.17 11.36
CA ASP A 12 21.50 -7.56 10.90
C ASP A 12 20.48 -8.38 11.70
N LEU A 13 19.45 -8.85 11.01
CA LEU A 13 18.38 -9.64 11.62
C LEU A 13 18.77 -11.10 11.86
N THR A 14 19.85 -11.59 11.23
CA THR A 14 20.37 -12.95 11.45
C THR A 14 21.01 -13.05 12.83
N ASP A 15 21.90 -12.11 13.13
CA ASP A 15 22.64 -12.05 14.40
C ASP A 15 21.98 -11.14 15.44
N GLN A 16 20.85 -10.51 15.09
CA GLN A 16 20.11 -9.54 15.92
C GLN A 16 20.99 -8.40 16.47
N LYS A 17 21.89 -7.87 15.64
CA LYS A 17 22.85 -6.85 16.07
C LYS A 17 22.81 -5.61 15.18
N PHE A 18 23.14 -4.48 15.79
CA PHE A 18 23.41 -3.23 15.09
C PHE A 18 24.71 -3.35 14.28
N VAL A 19 24.67 -3.00 12.99
CA VAL A 19 25.83 -3.11 12.08
C VAL A 19 26.24 -1.80 11.41
N GLY A 20 25.42 -0.75 11.50
CA GLY A 20 25.79 0.53 10.90
C GLY A 20 24.79 1.66 11.16
N LEU A 21 25.27 2.88 11.01
CA LEU A 21 24.50 4.11 11.24
C LEU A 21 24.82 5.13 10.15
N ASN A 22 23.80 5.83 9.67
CA ASN A 22 23.96 6.89 8.69
C ASN A 22 23.02 8.07 8.98
N TYR A 23 23.34 9.25 8.44
CA TYR A 23 22.53 10.45 8.56
C TYR A 23 22.19 11.01 7.18
N THR A 24 20.96 11.51 7.05
CA THR A 24 20.55 12.31 5.88
C THR A 24 20.01 13.65 6.34
N ASP A 25 20.57 14.74 5.80
CA ASP A 25 20.04 16.10 6.00
C ASP A 25 18.81 16.31 5.09
N PHE A 26 17.77 16.98 5.57
CA PHE A 26 16.54 17.24 4.79
C PHE A 26 16.09 18.71 4.86
N PRO A 27 15.38 19.23 3.83
CA PRO A 27 14.89 20.61 3.80
C PRO A 27 13.73 20.84 4.80
N PRO A 28 13.38 22.11 5.10
CA PRO A 28 12.27 22.44 6.01
C PRO A 28 10.96 21.81 5.54
N GLN A 29 10.26 21.13 6.45
CA GLN A 29 9.02 20.40 6.14
C GLN A 29 7.82 21.36 6.10
N THR A 30 6.88 21.13 5.18
CA THR A 30 5.49 21.61 5.29
C THR A 30 4.71 20.70 6.22
N GLU A 31 3.70 21.23 6.90
CA GLU A 31 2.88 20.51 7.90
C GLU A 31 2.46 19.11 7.43
N PRO A 32 2.65 18.05 8.26
CA PRO A 32 2.24 16.71 7.91
C PRO A 32 0.72 16.62 7.86
N VAL A 33 0.18 16.01 6.81
CA VAL A 33 -1.22 15.56 6.80
C VAL A 33 -1.30 14.33 7.69
N THR A 34 -1.88 14.48 8.88
CA THR A 34 -2.16 13.34 9.76
C THR A 34 -3.38 12.58 9.24
N TRP A 35 -3.15 11.34 8.81
CA TRP A 35 -4.21 10.40 8.50
C TRP A 35 -4.14 9.21 9.45
N VAL A 36 -5.29 8.82 10.00
CA VAL A 36 -5.42 7.64 10.88
C VAL A 36 -6.13 6.56 10.06
N PRO A 37 -5.49 5.41 9.80
CA PRO A 37 -6.18 4.27 9.20
C PRO A 37 -7.31 3.80 10.12
N ASP A 38 -8.52 3.65 9.59
CA ASP A 38 -9.68 3.12 10.33
C ASP A 38 -9.54 1.65 10.75
N GLY A 39 -8.45 0.99 10.35
CA GLY A 39 -8.06 -0.34 10.82
C GLY A 39 -8.86 -1.47 10.15
N GLY A 40 -8.13 -2.41 9.55
CA GLY A 40 -8.69 -3.63 8.97
C GLY A 40 -8.96 -3.58 7.48
N CYS A 41 -9.11 -4.76 6.88
CA CYS A 41 -9.55 -4.88 5.49
C CYS A 41 -11.06 -4.61 5.40
N PRO A 42 -11.51 -3.89 4.37
CA PRO A 42 -12.91 -3.93 3.97
C PRO A 42 -13.36 -5.37 3.79
N GLU A 43 -14.60 -5.68 4.20
CA GLU A 43 -15.20 -6.97 3.89
C GLU A 43 -15.38 -7.11 2.38
N GLY A 44 -15.06 -8.28 1.83
CA GLY A 44 -15.36 -8.60 0.44
C GLY A 44 -16.86 -8.77 0.20
N GLY A 45 -17.26 -8.80 -1.06
CA GLY A 45 -18.66 -8.97 -1.42
C GLY A 45 -18.94 -8.87 -2.91
N THR A 46 -20.19 -8.59 -3.25
CA THR A 46 -20.65 -8.45 -4.63
C THR A 46 -21.25 -7.06 -4.82
N ILE A 47 -20.76 -6.34 -5.83
CA ILE A 47 -21.35 -5.09 -6.31
C ILE A 47 -22.26 -5.43 -7.48
N ASN A 48 -23.52 -4.97 -7.43
CA ASN A 48 -24.47 -5.09 -8.53
C ASN A 48 -25.03 -3.71 -8.85
N GLN A 49 -24.56 -3.11 -9.94
CA GLN A 49 -24.86 -1.73 -10.28
C GLN A 49 -24.75 -1.49 -11.79
N ASP A 50 -25.74 -0.82 -12.38
CA ASP A 50 -25.69 -0.32 -13.77
C ASP A 50 -25.30 -1.40 -14.81
N GLY A 51 -25.78 -2.63 -14.59
CA GLY A 51 -25.50 -3.79 -15.44
C GLY A 51 -24.20 -4.53 -15.09
N TRP A 52 -23.37 -4.01 -14.19
CA TRP A 52 -22.20 -4.70 -13.68
C TRP A 52 -22.53 -5.63 -12.53
N VAL A 53 -21.91 -6.81 -12.52
CA VAL A 53 -21.76 -7.65 -11.33
C VAL A 53 -20.27 -7.86 -11.13
N VAL A 54 -19.77 -7.46 -9.96
CA VAL A 54 -18.34 -7.53 -9.60
C VAL A 54 -18.21 -8.18 -8.23
N ASN A 55 -17.61 -9.37 -8.16
CA ASN A 55 -17.18 -9.91 -6.88
C ASN A 55 -15.82 -9.32 -6.52
N HIS A 56 -15.62 -9.00 -5.25
CA HIS A 56 -14.38 -8.43 -4.75
C HIS A 56 -13.99 -9.01 -3.40
N GLU A 57 -12.70 -9.05 -3.13
CA GLU A 57 -12.13 -9.35 -1.82
C GLU A 57 -10.90 -8.48 -1.60
N VAL A 58 -10.60 -8.20 -0.33
CA VAL A 58 -9.42 -7.45 0.08
C VAL A 58 -8.70 -8.24 1.17
N THR A 59 -7.38 -8.45 1.01
CA THR A 59 -6.55 -9.07 2.06
C THR A 59 -5.38 -8.17 2.45
N ASN A 60 -4.71 -8.52 3.55
CA ASN A 60 -3.56 -7.76 4.05
C ASN A 60 -2.33 -7.83 3.12
N HIS A 61 -2.26 -8.84 2.24
CA HIS A 61 -1.08 -9.13 1.41
C HIS A 61 -1.35 -9.07 -0.10
N ASP A 62 -2.59 -9.35 -0.52
CA ASP A 62 -2.95 -9.42 -1.95
C ASP A 62 -3.76 -8.22 -2.45
N GLY A 63 -4.02 -7.25 -1.58
CA GLY A 63 -4.73 -6.02 -1.91
C GLY A 63 -6.14 -6.30 -2.39
N LEU A 64 -6.65 -5.46 -3.30
CA LEU A 64 -7.96 -5.64 -3.93
C LEU A 64 -7.86 -6.65 -5.09
N ARG A 65 -8.64 -7.73 -5.00
CA ARG A 65 -8.94 -8.61 -6.12
C ARG A 65 -10.39 -8.44 -6.55
N VAL A 66 -10.61 -8.31 -7.85
CA VAL A 66 -11.93 -8.44 -8.48
C VAL A 66 -12.03 -9.74 -9.27
N TYR A 67 -13.20 -10.36 -9.29
CA TYR A 67 -13.42 -11.64 -9.95
C TYR A 67 -14.86 -11.86 -10.37
N ASP A 68 -15.07 -12.83 -11.25
CA ASP A 68 -16.36 -13.18 -11.87
C ASP A 68 -17.13 -11.94 -12.38
N VAL A 69 -16.40 -11.04 -13.05
CA VAL A 69 -16.94 -9.76 -13.47
C VAL A 69 -17.79 -9.94 -14.72
N THR A 70 -19.04 -9.49 -14.64
CA THR A 70 -19.96 -9.48 -15.78
C THR A 70 -20.49 -8.10 -16.05
N TYR A 71 -20.82 -7.84 -17.32
CA TYR A 71 -21.58 -6.67 -17.76
C TYR A 71 -22.78 -7.13 -18.59
N ASN A 72 -23.99 -6.78 -18.17
CA ASN A 72 -25.26 -7.22 -18.77
C ASN A 72 -25.33 -8.75 -18.98
N GLY A 73 -24.82 -9.51 -18.01
CA GLY A 73 -24.81 -10.98 -18.03
C GLY A 73 -23.70 -11.62 -18.89
N LEU A 74 -22.84 -10.83 -19.53
CA LEU A 74 -21.69 -11.31 -20.28
C LEU A 74 -20.44 -11.27 -19.40
N THR A 75 -19.71 -12.38 -19.31
CA THR A 75 -18.41 -12.43 -18.62
C THR A 75 -17.41 -11.52 -19.32
N ILE A 76 -16.86 -10.57 -18.59
CA ILE A 76 -15.84 -9.62 -19.07
C ILE A 76 -14.46 -9.99 -18.53
N LEU A 77 -14.38 -10.44 -17.28
CA LEU A 77 -13.12 -10.72 -16.60
C LEU A 77 -13.32 -11.79 -15.54
N ASN A 78 -12.49 -12.85 -15.57
CA ASN A 78 -12.53 -13.91 -14.56
C ASN A 78 -11.88 -13.46 -13.25
N SER A 79 -10.68 -12.84 -13.31
CA SER A 79 -10.06 -12.24 -12.15
C SER A 79 -8.97 -11.23 -12.54
N SER A 80 -8.84 -10.16 -11.76
CA SER A 80 -7.74 -9.20 -11.84
C SER A 80 -7.34 -8.74 -10.44
N LYS A 81 -6.03 -8.56 -10.24
CA LYS A 81 -5.43 -7.91 -9.07
C LYS A 81 -4.09 -7.26 -9.44
N VAL A 82 -3.65 -6.29 -8.65
CA VAL A 82 -2.26 -5.82 -8.70
C VAL A 82 -1.42 -6.76 -7.85
N VAL A 83 -0.49 -7.47 -8.48
CA VAL A 83 0.32 -8.49 -7.78
C VAL A 83 1.53 -7.87 -7.08
N GLU A 84 2.17 -6.88 -7.71
CA GLU A 84 3.44 -6.31 -7.26
C GLU A 84 3.63 -4.93 -7.91
N TRP A 85 4.34 -4.04 -7.24
CA TRP A 85 4.86 -2.80 -7.83
C TRP A 85 6.30 -2.56 -7.36
N HIS A 86 7.10 -1.93 -8.22
CA HIS A 86 8.51 -1.61 -7.94
C HIS A 86 8.71 -0.11 -7.88
N ALA A 87 9.23 0.38 -6.76
CA ALA A 87 9.79 1.73 -6.67
C ALA A 87 11.29 1.69 -6.95
N ASP A 88 11.71 2.25 -8.08
CA ASP A 88 13.12 2.33 -8.47
C ASP A 88 13.67 3.76 -8.26
N TYR A 89 14.77 3.87 -7.51
CA TYR A 89 15.54 5.11 -7.29
C TYR A 89 16.88 5.09 -8.03
N GLY A 90 17.02 4.25 -9.06
CA GLY A 90 18.15 4.12 -9.98
C GLY A 90 19.26 3.19 -9.51
N SER A 91 19.55 3.15 -8.20
CA SER A 91 20.57 2.25 -7.62
C SER A 91 20.05 1.37 -6.48
N SER A 92 18.85 1.64 -6.00
CA SER A 92 18.14 0.91 -4.97
C SER A 92 16.63 1.05 -5.21
N GLY A 93 15.84 0.24 -4.52
CA GLY A 93 14.40 0.28 -4.68
C GLY A 93 13.69 -0.63 -3.70
N PHE A 94 12.36 -0.56 -3.74
CA PHE A 94 11.48 -1.45 -3.01
C PHE A 94 10.66 -2.29 -3.97
N ARG A 95 10.44 -3.54 -3.59
CA ARG A 95 9.47 -4.43 -4.19
C ARG A 95 8.41 -4.65 -3.14
N ASP A 96 7.23 -4.15 -3.45
CA ASP A 96 6.15 -4.11 -2.50
C ASP A 96 4.91 -4.76 -3.10
N GLU A 97 4.11 -5.32 -2.21
CA GLU A 97 2.76 -5.78 -2.49
C GLU A 97 1.76 -4.70 -2.06
N THR A 98 0.48 -4.88 -2.37
CA THR A 98 -0.58 -3.96 -1.90
C THR A 98 -1.42 -4.68 -0.86
N GLY A 99 -1.83 -3.96 0.18
CA GLY A 99 -2.60 -4.53 1.28
C GLY A 99 -3.48 -3.47 1.93
N CYS A 100 -4.51 -3.89 2.66
CA CYS A 100 -5.39 -2.96 3.36
C CYS A 100 -4.81 -2.42 4.68
N THR A 101 -3.73 -3.04 5.20
CA THR A 101 -3.09 -2.64 6.46
C THR A 101 -1.67 -2.14 6.23
N GLY A 102 -1.35 -0.95 6.74
CA GLY A 102 0.00 -0.34 6.63
C GLY A 102 1.07 -0.96 7.53
N GLY A 103 0.88 -2.18 8.04
CA GLY A 103 1.74 -2.79 9.06
C GLY A 103 2.92 -3.63 8.54
N GLY A 104 3.01 -3.91 7.24
CA GLY A 104 3.93 -4.97 6.77
C GLY A 104 4.40 -4.87 5.32
N GLY A 105 4.74 -3.68 4.82
CA GLY A 105 5.31 -3.53 3.47
C GLY A 105 4.28 -3.49 2.33
N GLY A 106 2.99 -3.60 2.66
CA GLY A 106 1.91 -3.33 1.71
C GLY A 106 1.70 -1.82 1.57
N PHE A 107 1.71 -1.29 0.33
CA PHE A 107 1.19 0.05 0.09
C PHE A 107 -0.31 0.04 0.33
N SER A 108 -0.78 0.82 1.32
CA SER A 108 -2.20 1.03 1.51
C SER A 108 -2.79 1.69 0.26
N ILE A 109 -3.71 1.02 -0.42
CA ILE A 109 -4.49 1.66 -1.50
C ILE A 109 -5.50 2.58 -0.82
N PHE A 110 -5.16 3.86 -0.73
CA PHE A 110 -6.07 4.89 -0.26
C PHE A 110 -7.19 5.10 -1.29
N PRO A 111 -8.45 5.32 -0.88
CA PRO A 111 -9.48 5.80 -1.78
C PRO A 111 -9.03 7.16 -2.35
N PHE A 112 -8.82 7.20 -3.67
CA PHE A 112 -8.51 8.44 -4.36
C PHE A 112 -9.77 9.31 -4.36
N GLY A 113 -9.78 10.39 -3.56
CA GLY A 113 -10.93 11.31 -3.44
C GLY A 113 -11.26 11.78 -2.02
N ASP A 114 -10.77 11.08 -0.99
CA ASP A 114 -11.03 11.42 0.43
C ASP A 114 -9.92 12.24 1.09
N THR A 115 -9.03 12.85 0.30
CA THR A 115 -8.18 13.93 0.81
C THR A 115 -9.04 15.16 1.02
N VAL A 116 -9.60 15.30 2.22
CA VAL A 116 -10.09 16.59 2.71
C VAL A 116 -8.94 17.59 2.61
N GLN A 117 -9.17 18.66 1.84
CA GLN A 117 -8.34 19.86 1.87
C GLN A 117 -8.42 20.55 3.23
#